data_AF-A0A345QL29-F1
#
_entry.id   AF-A0A345QL29-F1
#
_cell.length_a   1.000
_cell.length_b   1.000
_cell.length_c   1.000
_cell.angle_alpha   90.00
_cell.angle_beta   90.00
_cell.angle_gamma   90.00
#
_symmetry.space_group_name_H-M   'P 1'
#
loop_
_entity.id
_entity.type
_entity.pdbx_description
1 polymer ?
#
loop_
_entity_poly.entity_id
_entity_poly.type
_entity_poly.pdbx_seq_one_letter_code
_entity_poly.pdbx_strand_id
1 'polypeptide(L)' 'MLICAACGYAGQLKLFALIAAIGIVGNAVWMRLALGFSPISGNALMAHVSAMLFALSSCGFGWILGRFIRQWHESRVEE' A
#
# COMPACT_ATOMS: atom_id res chain seq x y z
N MET A 1 0.36 -5.10 -2.09
CA MET A 1 1.17 -4.48 -1.01
C MET A 1 2.59 -4.18 -1.43
N LEU A 2 3.31 -5.08 -2.10
CA LEU A 2 4.65 -4.79 -2.68
C LEU A 2 4.67 -3.54 -3.58
N ILE A 3 3.63 -3.34 -4.39
CA ILE A 3 3.50 -2.16 -5.26
C ILE A 3 3.34 -0.86 -4.44
N CYS A 4 2.69 -0.92 -3.27
CA CYS A 4 2.58 0.23 -2.36
C CYS A 4 3.94 0.59 -1.73
N ALA A 5 4.74 -0.42 -1.36
CA ALA A 5 6.11 -0.21 -0.90
C ALA A 5 7.00 0.40 -2.00
N ALA A 6 6.87 -0.08 -3.24
CA ALA A 6 7.57 0.49 -4.39
C ALA A 6 7.15 1.95 -4.67
N CYS A 7 5.87 2.30 -4.51
CA CYS A 7 5.42 3.69 -4.59
C CYS A 7 6.02 4.58 -3.49
N GLY A 8 6.14 4.05 -2.28
CA GLY A 8 6.81 4.72 -1.17
C GLY A 8 8.29 4.97 -1.45
N TYR A 9 8.99 3.97 -1.97
CA TYR A 9 10.39 4.08 -2.39
C TYR A 9 10.59 5.14 -3.49
N ALA A 10 9.70 5.18 -4.49
CA ALA A 10 9.74 6.15 -5.59
C ALA A 10 9.21 7.55 -5.22
N GLY A 11 8.62 7.73 -4.04
CA GLY A 11 7.97 9.00 -3.63
C GLY A 11 6.70 9.34 -4.41
N GLN A 12 6.10 8.39 -5.11
CA GLN A 12 4.95 8.60 -5.99
C GLN A 12 3.63 8.40 -5.24
N LEU A 13 3.28 9.36 -4.38
CA LEU A 13 2.04 9.31 -3.58
C LEU A 13 0.75 9.25 -4.43
N LYS A 14 0.77 9.83 -5.64
CA LYS A 14 -0.37 9.74 -6.58
C LYS A 14 -0.60 8.31 -7.06
N LEU A 15 0.49 7.57 -7.36
CA LEU A 15 0.42 6.19 -7.79
C LEU A 15 -0.01 5.28 -6.63
N PHE A 16 0.47 5.56 -5.41
CA PHE A 16 -0.02 4.91 -4.20
C PHE A 16 -1.54 5.05 -4.03
N ALA A 17 -2.07 6.27 -4.16
CA ALA A 17 -3.51 6.51 -4.04
C ALA A 17 -4.32 5.74 -5.10
N LEU A 18 -3.84 5.69 -6.34
CA LEU A 18 -4.46 4.92 -7.42
C LEU A 18 -4.49 3.41 -7.09
N ILE A 19 -3.36 2.84 -6.69
CA ILE A 19 -3.26 1.40 -6.37
C ILE A 19 -4.08 1.04 -5.14
N ALA A 20 -4.09 1.91 -4.12
CA ALA A 20 -4.92 1.71 -2.94
C ALA A 20 -6.41 1.71 -3.30
N ALA A 21 -6.86 2.65 -4.15
CA ALA A 21 -8.23 2.70 -4.64
C ALA A 21 -8.60 1.43 -5.44
N ILE A 22 -7.73 0.99 -6.37
CA ILE A 22 -7.93 -0.24 -7.14
C ILE A 22 -8.00 -1.46 -6.22
N GLY A 23 -7.15 -1.54 -5.20
CA GLY A 23 -7.14 -2.63 -4.23
C GLY A 23 -8.42 -2.68 -3.38
N ILE A 24 -8.91 -1.53 -2.91
CA ILE A 24 -10.16 -1.43 -2.15
C ILE A 24 -11.35 -1.82 -3.02
N VAL A 25 -11.43 -1.28 -4.25
CA VAL A 25 -12.53 -1.62 -5.19
C VAL A 25 -12.49 -3.09 -5.55
N GLY A 26 -11.31 -3.64 -5.86
CA GLY A 26 -11.12 -5.07 -6.13
C GLY A 26 -11.55 -5.95 -4.95
N ASN A 27 -11.21 -5.56 -3.72
CA ASN A 27 -11.64 -6.26 -2.51
C ASN A 27 -13.16 -6.22 -2.33
N ALA A 28 -13.78 -5.05 -2.53
CA ALA A 28 -15.24 -4.90 -2.45
C ALA A 28 -15.97 -5.75 -3.51
N VAL A 29 -15.47 -5.75 -4.75
CA VAL A 29 -15.99 -6.59 -5.85
C VAL A 29 -15.81 -8.08 -5.53
N TRP A 30 -14.66 -8.48 -5.00
CA TRP A 30 -14.42 -9.86 -4.58
C TRP A 30 -15.38 -10.28 -3.46
N MET A 31 -15.57 -9.47 -2.42
CA MET A 31 -16.51 -9.77 -1.34
C MET A 31 -17.96 -9.90 -1.85
N ARG A 32 -18.34 -9.10 -2.84
CA ARG A 32 -19.66 -9.18 -3.49
C ARG A 32 -19.83 -10.49 -4.26
N LEU A 33 -18.82 -10.89 -5.04
CA LEU A 33 -18.89 -12.05 -5.93
C LEU A 33 -18.66 -13.38 -5.20
N ALA A 34 -17.68 -13.43 -4.29
CA ALA A 34 -17.24 -14.67 -3.65
C ALA A 34 -18.05 -15.03 -2.40
N LEU A 35 -18.50 -14.01 -1.64
CA LEU A 35 -19.16 -14.22 -0.34
C LEU A 35 -20.64 -13.83 -0.36
N GLY A 36 -21.12 -13.15 -1.42
CA GLY A 36 -22.49 -12.64 -1.49
C GLY A 36 -22.82 -11.58 -0.43
N PHE A 37 -21.83 -11.15 0.36
CA PHE A 37 -22.02 -10.19 1.45
C PHE A 37 -22.18 -8.79 0.89
N SER A 38 -23.01 -7.98 1.56
CA SER A 38 -23.08 -6.56 1.26
C SER A 38 -21.72 -5.92 1.57
N PRO A 39 -21.09 -5.20 0.61
CA PRO A 39 -19.76 -4.60 0.79
C PRO A 39 -19.72 -3.48 1.85
N ILE A 40 -20.88 -3.13 2.42
CA ILE A 40 -21.08 -2.12 3.47
C ILE A 40 -21.39 -2.78 4.83
N SER A 41 -21.36 -4.12 4.92
CA SER A 41 -21.48 -4.81 6.21
C SER A 41 -20.33 -4.42 7.15
N GLY A 42 -20.56 -4.43 8.47
CA GLY A 42 -19.55 -4.04 9.46
C GLY A 42 -18.21 -4.78 9.29
N ASN A 43 -18.27 -6.06 8.92
CA ASN A 43 -17.08 -6.87 8.62
C ASN A 43 -16.34 -6.39 7.38
N ALA A 44 -17.05 -6.02 6.32
CA ALA A 44 -16.45 -5.46 5.10
C ALA A 44 -15.82 -4.08 5.39
N LEU A 45 -16.45 -3.26 6.22
CA LEU A 45 -15.89 -1.97 6.64
C LEU A 45 -14.57 -2.16 7.40
N MET A 46 -14.51 -3.09 8.34
CA MET A 46 -13.26 -3.46 9.03
C MET A 46 -12.18 -3.96 8.08
N ALA A 47 -12.56 -4.75 7.06
CA ALA A 47 -11.63 -5.22 6.04
C ALA A 47 -11.04 -4.08 5.18
N HIS A 48 -11.85 -3.07 4.83
CA HIS A 48 -11.35 -1.88 4.12
C HIS A 48 -10.40 -1.04 4.97
N VAL A 49 -10.74 -0.83 6.25
CA VAL A 49 -9.89 -0.07 7.19
C VAL A 49 -8.56 -0.79 7.41
N SER A 50 -8.58 -2.10 7.64
CA SER A 50 -7.34 -2.87 7.82
C SER A 50 -6.49 -2.88 6.56
N ALA A 51 -7.09 -3.04 5.37
CA ALA A 51 -6.38 -2.95 4.10
C ALA A 51 -5.74 -1.58 3.88
N MET A 52 -6.42 -0.50 4.28
CA MET A 52 -5.91 0.87 4.14
C MET A 52 -4.74 1.15 5.10
N LEU A 53 -4.84 0.72 6.36
CA LEU A 53 -3.74 0.80 7.31
C LEU A 53 -2.52 0.01 6.84
N PHE A 54 -2.74 -1.18 6.28
CA PHE A 54 -1.67 -2.03 5.77
C PHE A 54 -1.00 -1.45 4.52
N ALA A 55 -1.78 -0.77 3.67
CA ALA A 55 -1.24 -0.04 2.52
C ALA A 55 -0.39 1.14 2.98
N LEU A 56 -0.86 1.92 3.96
CA LEU A 56 -0.12 3.05 4.53
C LEU A 56 1.18 2.61 5.19
N SER A 57 1.14 1.56 6.01
CA SER A 57 2.35 1.03 6.65
C SER A 57 3.36 0.51 5.62
N SER A 58 2.91 -0.22 4.59
CA SER A 58 3.78 -0.67 3.50
C SER A 58 4.41 0.50 2.72
N CYS A 59 3.64 1.56 2.45
CA CYS A 59 4.13 2.76 1.77
C CYS A 59 5.17 3.50 2.62
N GLY A 60 4.89 3.70 3.91
CA GLY A 60 5.83 4.31 4.85
C GLY A 60 7.13 3.52 4.97
N PHE A 61 7.04 2.19 5.02
CA PHE A 61 8.22 1.32 5.06
C PHE A 61 9.08 1.44 3.81
N GLY A 62 8.45 1.44 2.62
CA GLY A 62 9.14 1.63 1.35
C GLY A 62 9.85 2.98 1.25
N TRP A 63 9.23 4.04 1.78
CA TRP A 63 9.83 5.37 1.82
C TRP A 63 11.05 5.45 2.75
N ILE A 64 10.95 4.86 3.95
CA ILE A 64 12.06 4.77 4.90
C ILE A 64 13.21 3.94 4.29
N LEU A 65 12.89 2.80 3.69
CA LEU A 65 13.88 1.95 3.04
C LEU A 65 14.60 2.68 1.89
N GLY A 66 13.89 3.50 1.12
CA GLY A 66 14.48 4.34 0.07
C GLY A 66 15.42 5.41 0.61
N ARG A 67 15.10 6.01 1.77
CA ARG A 67 16.02 6.93 2.48
C ARG A 67 17.28 6.20 2.91
N PHE A 68 17.15 5.03 3.55
CA PHE A 68 18.29 4.24 4.00
C PHE A 68 19.21 3.84 2.85
N ILE A 69 18.66 3.34 1.74
CA ILE A 69 19.46 2.93 0.58
C ILE A 69 20.19 4.13 -0.03
N ARG A 70 19.53 5.29 -0.16
CA ARG A 70 20.18 6.52 -0.64
C ARG A 70 21.34 6.93 0.24
N GLN A 71 21.14 7.01 1.56
CA GLN A 71 22.21 7.38 2.49
C GLN A 71 23.33 6.35 2.52
N TRP A 72 23.02 5.06 2.37
CA TRP A 72 24.02 4.01 2.32
C TRP A 72 24.87 4.08 1.05
N HIS A 73 24.28 4.45 -0.10
CA HIS A 73 25.03 4.75 -1.32
C HIS A 73 25.90 5.99 -1.17
N GLU A 74 25.41 7.06 -0.56
CA GLU A 74 26.19 8.28 -0.30
C GLU A 74 27.34 8.06 0.70
N SER A 75 27.20 7.10 1.62
CA SER A 75 28.25 6.69 2.54
C SER A 75 29.31 5.77 1.93
N ARG A 76 29.11 5.25 0.70
CA ARG A 76 30.18 4.52 0.01
C ARG A 76 31.21 5.53 -0.50
N VAL A 77 32.31 5.66 0.23
CA VAL A 77 33.53 6.27 -0.27
C VAL A 77 34.11 5.30 -1.32
N GLU A 78 34.06 5.69 -2.59
CA GLU A 78 34.86 5.03 -3.63
C GLU A 78 36.32 5.41 -3.37
N GLU A 79 37.13 4.44 -2.91
CA GLU A 79 38.60 4.51 -2.88
C GLU A 79 39.20 4.45 -4.29
#